data_AF-A0A497HJK9-F1
#
_entry.id   AF-A0A497HJK9-F1
#
_cell.length_a   1.000
_cell.length_b   1.000
_cell.length_c   1.000
_cell.angle_alpha   90.00
_cell.angle_beta   90.00
_cell.angle_gamma   90.00
#
_symmetry.space_group_name_H-M   'P 1'
#
loop_
_entity.id
_entity.type
_entity.pdbx_description
1 polymer ?
#
loop_
_entity_poly.entity_id
_entity_poly.type
_entity_poly.pdbx_seq_one_letter_code
_entity_poly.pdbx_strand_id
1 'polypeptide(L)'
;MYNWEDRVFRYGRGKIMISAETFRDAYRIIKESARNGNYIYYSEVMDKLKRLGHRKINRGTIGGIVGEVSIMVANSTNPSVYPSAIVVKKNSIEPGKGFWGLDRGTNPPSMVPPDKRREALSEYQETVFSRVDEW
;
A
#
# COMPACT_ATOMS: atom_id res chain seq x y z
N MET A 1 -14.91 -6.21 6.04
CA MET A 1 -15.13 -5.89 4.60
C MET A 1 -14.71 -4.44 4.40
N TYR A 2 -13.76 -4.19 3.51
CA TYR A 2 -13.22 -2.84 3.26
C TYR A 2 -14.16 -1.99 2.41
N ASN A 3 -14.28 -0.70 2.75
CA ASN A 3 -15.02 0.26 1.95
C ASN A 3 -14.16 0.75 0.77
N TRP A 4 -14.17 -0.02 -0.32
CA TRP A 4 -13.48 0.34 -1.56
C TRP A 4 -14.29 1.38 -2.32
N GLU A 5 -13.70 2.53 -2.59
CA GLU A 5 -14.36 3.64 -3.28
C GLU A 5 -13.47 4.19 -4.39
N ASP A 6 -14.10 4.78 -5.39
CA ASP A 6 -13.38 5.52 -6.43
C ASP A 6 -12.63 6.71 -5.81
N ARG A 7 -11.44 7.00 -6.35
CA ARG A 7 -10.63 8.13 -5.91
C ARG A 7 -10.00 8.83 -7.09
N VAL A 8 -9.85 10.14 -6.96
CA VAL A 8 -9.28 11.00 -8.00
C VAL A 8 -7.82 11.32 -7.67
N PHE A 9 -6.92 10.99 -8.58
CA PHE A 9 -5.49 11.29 -8.47
C PHE A 9 -5.06 12.34 -9.48
N ARG A 10 -3.97 13.05 -9.17
CA ARG A 10 -3.27 13.88 -10.17
C ARG A 10 -2.61 12.97 -11.22
N TYR A 11 -2.73 13.33 -12.48
CA TYR A 11 -2.17 12.60 -13.62
C TYR A 11 -1.62 13.58 -14.66
N GLY A 12 -0.30 13.77 -14.70
CA GLY A 12 0.31 14.82 -15.52
C GLY A 12 -0.24 16.20 -15.12
N ARG A 13 -0.80 16.92 -16.10
CA ARG A 13 -1.50 18.21 -15.86
C ARG A 13 -2.99 18.06 -15.50
N GLY A 14 -3.52 16.83 -15.52
CA GLY A 14 -4.95 16.54 -15.31
C GLY A 14 -5.22 15.71 -14.06
N LYS A 15 -6.41 15.12 -14.03
CA LYS A 15 -6.86 14.18 -13.00
C LYS A 15 -7.27 12.87 -13.64
N ILE A 16 -7.10 11.78 -12.91
CA ILE A 16 -7.61 10.46 -13.28
C ILE A 16 -8.42 9.89 -12.14
N MET A 17 -9.53 9.24 -12.47
CA MET A 17 -10.29 8.43 -11.53
C MET A 17 -9.73 7.00 -11.51
N ILE A 18 -9.35 6.53 -10.34
CA ILE A 18 -8.99 5.14 -10.07
C ILE A 18 -10.21 4.50 -9.42
N SER A 19 -10.64 3.37 -9.96
CA SER A 19 -11.86 2.68 -9.51
C SER A 19 -11.64 1.93 -8.19
N ALA A 20 -12.73 1.74 -7.44
CA ALA A 20 -12.82 0.84 -6.30
C ALA A 20 -12.29 -0.56 -6.62
N GLU A 21 -12.55 -1.06 -7.84
CA GLU A 21 -12.04 -2.34 -8.32
C GLU A 21 -10.51 -2.36 -8.42
N THR A 22 -9.90 -1.27 -8.91
CA THR A 22 -8.43 -1.16 -8.97
C THR A 22 -7.81 -1.30 -7.59
N PHE A 23 -8.41 -0.66 -6.57
CA PHE A 23 -7.94 -0.76 -5.20
C PHE A 23 -8.11 -2.15 -4.62
N ARG A 24 -9.27 -2.79 -4.88
CA ARG A 24 -9.54 -4.16 -4.46
C ARG A 24 -8.53 -5.15 -5.04
N ASP A 25 -8.20 -5.01 -6.31
CA ASP A 25 -7.20 -5.87 -6.96
C ASP A 25 -5.78 -5.57 -6.46
N ALA A 26 -5.45 -4.29 -6.22
CA ALA A 26 -4.16 -3.94 -5.64
C ALA A 26 -4.00 -4.55 -4.24
N TYR A 27 -5.05 -4.48 -3.42
CA TYR A 27 -5.10 -5.16 -2.13
C TYR A 27 -4.92 -6.66 -2.26
N ARG A 28 -5.61 -7.35 -3.18
CA ARG A 28 -5.45 -8.79 -3.40
C ARG A 28 -4.01 -9.16 -3.78
N ILE A 29 -3.39 -8.38 -4.66
CA ILE A 29 -2.00 -8.58 -5.09
C ILE A 29 -1.04 -8.46 -3.91
N ILE A 30 -1.17 -7.39 -3.11
CA ILE A 30 -0.32 -7.16 -1.93
C ILE A 30 -0.56 -8.25 -0.87
N LYS A 31 -1.83 -8.63 -0.68
CA LYS A 31 -2.22 -9.67 0.27
C LYS A 31 -1.66 -11.03 -0.08
N GLU A 32 -1.70 -11.40 -1.36
CA GLU A 32 -1.08 -12.62 -1.86
C GLU A 32 0.44 -12.64 -1.60
N SER A 33 1.15 -11.55 -1.86
CA SER A 33 2.59 -11.45 -1.56
C SER A 33 2.88 -11.58 -0.07
N ALA A 34 2.12 -10.88 0.77
CA ALA A 34 2.26 -10.96 2.23
C ALA A 34 2.02 -12.39 2.75
N ARG A 35 1.01 -13.11 2.23
CA ARG A 35 0.73 -14.50 2.65
C ARG A 35 1.88 -15.44 2.38
N ASN A 36 2.65 -15.15 1.34
CA ASN A 36 3.84 -15.91 0.97
C ASN A 36 5.10 -15.42 1.69
N GLY A 37 4.99 -14.49 2.65
CA GLY A 37 6.14 -13.90 3.36
C GLY A 37 7.05 -13.06 2.45
N ASN A 38 6.53 -12.57 1.32
CA ASN A 38 7.33 -11.92 0.29
C ASN A 38 7.06 -10.42 0.23
N TYR A 39 8.13 -9.65 0.07
CA TYR A 39 8.05 -8.27 -0.41
C TYR A 39 7.53 -8.24 -1.85
N ILE A 40 6.96 -7.11 -2.25
CA ILE A 40 6.54 -6.87 -3.64
C ILE A 40 6.98 -5.49 -4.10
N TYR A 41 7.49 -5.38 -5.31
CA TYR A 41 7.88 -4.09 -5.86
C TYR A 41 6.67 -3.32 -6.38
N TYR A 42 6.72 -1.98 -6.27
CA TYR A 42 5.72 -1.11 -6.92
C TYR A 42 5.52 -1.44 -8.42
N SER A 43 6.60 -1.79 -9.13
CA SER A 43 6.51 -2.20 -10.53
C SER A 43 5.72 -3.49 -10.71
N GLU A 44 5.85 -4.46 -9.81
CA GLU A 44 5.13 -5.73 -9.89
C GLU A 44 3.64 -5.54 -9.60
N VAL A 45 3.29 -4.72 -8.61
CA VAL A 45 1.89 -4.36 -8.35
C VAL A 45 1.29 -3.69 -9.60
N MET A 46 2.01 -2.73 -10.18
CA MET A 46 1.58 -2.05 -11.41
C MET A 46 1.39 -3.02 -12.58
N ASP A 47 2.35 -3.93 -12.81
CA ASP A 47 2.32 -4.86 -13.93
C ASP A 47 1.20 -5.90 -13.76
N LYS A 48 0.99 -6.42 -12.54
CA LYS A 48 -0.13 -7.31 -12.21
C LYS A 48 -1.47 -6.59 -12.45
N LEU A 49 -1.64 -5.35 -11.98
CA LEU A 49 -2.87 -4.58 -12.23
C LEU A 49 -3.11 -4.34 -13.73
N LYS A 50 -2.08 -4.02 -14.51
CA LYS A 50 -2.22 -3.86 -15.96
C LYS A 50 -2.66 -5.13 -16.66
N ARG A 51 -2.16 -6.30 -16.23
CA ARG A 51 -2.58 -7.61 -16.75
C ARG A 51 -4.05 -7.91 -16.45
N LEU A 52 -4.58 -7.39 -15.35
CA LEU A 52 -6.02 -7.46 -15.01
C LEU A 52 -6.88 -6.46 -15.80
N GLY A 53 -6.28 -5.65 -16.69
CA GLY A 53 -7.01 -4.70 -17.54
C GLY A 53 -6.96 -3.24 -17.07
N HIS A 54 -6.29 -2.94 -15.95
CA HIS A 54 -6.19 -1.58 -15.41
C HIS A 54 -5.11 -0.76 -16.17
N ARG A 55 -5.45 -0.32 -17.39
CA ARG A 55 -4.49 0.25 -18.36
C ARG A 55 -3.94 1.64 -18.01
N LYS A 56 -4.64 2.43 -17.20
CA LYS A 56 -4.26 3.81 -16.87
C LYS A 56 -3.44 3.94 -15.56
N ILE A 57 -2.69 2.91 -15.22
CA ILE A 57 -1.80 2.90 -14.05
C ILE A 57 -0.36 3.15 -14.50
N ASN A 58 0.32 4.06 -13.82
CA ASN A 58 1.73 4.35 -14.07
C ASN A 58 2.48 4.65 -12.76
N ARG A 59 3.76 5.02 -12.88
CA ARG A 59 4.61 5.36 -11.73
C ARG A 59 4.09 6.53 -10.88
N GLY A 60 3.33 7.44 -11.48
CA GLY A 60 2.72 8.59 -10.79
C GLY A 60 1.47 8.22 -9.99
N THR A 61 0.74 7.17 -10.38
CA THR A 61 -0.48 6.74 -9.68
C THR A 61 -0.23 5.60 -8.70
N ILE A 62 0.71 4.70 -8.99
CA ILE A 62 0.89 3.45 -8.22
C ILE A 62 1.20 3.70 -6.74
N GLY A 63 2.00 4.72 -6.43
CA GLY A 63 2.29 5.09 -5.03
C GLY A 63 1.04 5.51 -4.27
N GLY A 64 0.16 6.27 -4.91
CA GLY A 64 -1.13 6.66 -4.36
C GLY A 64 -2.07 5.48 -4.20
N ILE A 65 -2.12 4.57 -5.18
CA ILE A 65 -2.94 3.35 -5.11
C ILE A 65 -2.56 2.50 -3.89
N VAL A 66 -1.27 2.24 -3.72
CA VAL A 66 -0.74 1.47 -2.60
C VAL A 66 -0.98 2.19 -1.25
N GLY A 67 -0.86 3.51 -1.23
CA GLY A 67 -1.16 4.32 -0.04
C GLY A 67 -2.64 4.24 0.39
N GLU A 68 -3.57 4.36 -0.56
CA GLU A 68 -5.01 4.22 -0.29
C GLU A 68 -5.36 2.82 0.20
N VAL A 69 -4.77 1.76 -0.38
CA VAL A 69 -4.93 0.40 0.14
C VAL A 69 -4.52 0.33 1.61
N SER A 70 -3.38 0.92 1.99
CA SER A 70 -2.98 0.96 3.40
C SER A 70 -3.93 1.73 4.29
N ILE A 71 -4.44 2.88 3.83
CA ILE A 71 -5.41 3.68 4.61
C ILE A 71 -6.70 2.89 4.85
N MET A 72 -7.25 2.28 3.80
CA MET A 72 -8.48 1.49 3.91
C MET A 72 -8.29 0.29 4.83
N VAL A 73 -7.12 -0.36 4.76
CA VAL A 73 -6.76 -1.47 5.65
C VAL A 73 -6.60 -1.02 7.10
N ALA A 74 -5.80 0.02 7.34
CA ALA A 74 -5.56 0.57 8.66
C ALA A 74 -6.84 0.99 9.38
N ASN A 75 -7.79 1.59 8.66
CA ASN A 75 -9.08 2.02 9.23
C ASN A 75 -10.01 0.86 9.63
N SER A 76 -9.81 -0.35 9.08
CA SER A 76 -10.68 -1.49 9.36
C SER A 76 -10.02 -2.57 10.23
N THR A 77 -8.78 -2.37 10.62
CA THR A 77 -8.00 -3.31 11.44
C THR A 77 -7.66 -2.67 12.79
N ASN A 78 -7.66 -3.48 13.86
CA ASN A 78 -7.26 -3.05 15.20
C ASN A 78 -6.34 -4.10 15.85
N PRO A 79 -5.10 -3.78 16.23
CA PRO A 79 -4.38 -2.56 15.85
C PRO A 79 -4.23 -2.45 14.32
N SER A 80 -4.03 -1.24 13.82
CA SER A 80 -3.97 -0.95 12.39
C SER A 80 -2.79 -1.60 11.69
N VAL A 81 -3.06 -2.17 10.51
CA VAL A 81 -2.06 -2.79 9.62
C VAL A 81 -1.82 -1.92 8.40
N TYR A 82 -0.56 -1.77 7.97
CA TYR A 82 -0.17 -0.92 6.83
C TYR A 82 0.48 -1.74 5.69
N PRO A 83 -0.31 -2.36 4.79
CA PRO A 83 0.19 -3.19 3.68
C PRO A 83 1.34 -2.64 2.85
N SER A 84 1.37 -1.32 2.66
CA SER A 84 2.45 -0.66 1.93
C SER A 84 3.83 -0.82 2.56
N ALA A 85 3.95 -1.27 3.81
CA ALA A 85 5.23 -1.52 4.47
C ALA A 85 6.06 -2.61 3.76
N ILE A 86 5.42 -3.58 3.12
CA ILE A 86 6.08 -4.62 2.31
C ILE A 86 6.14 -4.29 0.81
N VAL A 87 5.56 -3.15 0.41
CA VAL A 87 5.57 -2.68 -0.98
C VAL A 87 6.76 -1.76 -1.18
N VAL A 88 7.83 -2.32 -1.74
CA VAL A 88 9.17 -1.71 -1.71
C VAL A 88 9.61 -1.17 -3.08
N LYS A 89 10.59 -0.27 -3.07
CA LYS A 89 11.22 0.19 -4.31
C LYS A 89 12.10 -0.91 -4.90
N LYS A 90 12.24 -0.92 -6.22
CA LYS A 90 13.21 -1.82 -6.88
C LYS A 90 14.61 -1.60 -6.30
N ASN A 91 15.33 -2.67 -6.00
CA ASN A 91 16.66 -2.67 -5.39
C ASN A 91 16.70 -2.05 -3.97
N SER A 92 15.59 -2.08 -3.24
CA SER A 92 15.51 -1.65 -1.85
C SER A 92 14.59 -2.60 -1.08
N ILE A 93 14.80 -2.67 0.24
CA ILE A 93 13.89 -3.34 1.19
C ILE A 93 12.94 -2.34 1.87
N GLU A 94 12.99 -1.06 1.45
CA GLU A 94 12.20 0.01 2.03
C GLU A 94 11.03 0.43 1.14
N PRO A 95 9.90 0.83 1.75
CA PRO A 95 8.79 1.39 1.03
C PRO A 95 9.08 2.79 0.45
N GLY A 96 8.14 3.29 -0.34
CA GLY A 96 8.16 4.67 -0.84
C GLY A 96 8.16 5.70 0.29
N LYS A 97 8.71 6.90 0.07
CA LYS A 97 8.64 8.00 1.07
C LYS A 97 7.21 8.32 1.52
N GLY A 98 6.23 8.11 0.63
CA GLY A 98 4.81 8.32 0.92
C GLY A 98 4.25 7.41 2.02
N PHE A 99 4.88 6.25 2.28
CA PHE A 99 4.50 5.39 3.41
C PHE A 99 4.59 6.14 4.75
N TRP A 100 5.68 6.88 4.95
CA TRP A 100 5.91 7.68 6.15
C TRP A 100 5.01 8.92 6.26
N GLY A 101 4.16 9.17 5.25
CA GLY A 101 3.17 10.24 5.27
C GLY A 101 1.76 9.75 5.63
N LEU A 102 1.56 8.45 5.83
CA LEU A 102 0.26 7.89 6.19
C LEU A 102 -0.10 8.27 7.63
N ASP A 103 -1.29 8.83 7.84
CA ASP A 103 -1.73 9.48 9.08
C ASP A 103 -2.99 8.88 9.72
N ARG A 104 -3.41 7.69 9.25
CA ARG A 104 -4.63 7.00 9.67
C ARG A 104 -4.33 5.75 10.48
N GLY A 105 -5.26 5.35 11.34
CA GLY A 105 -5.14 4.15 12.16
C GLY A 105 -4.45 4.37 13.51
N THR A 106 -4.27 3.29 14.26
CA THR A 106 -3.50 3.29 15.52
C THR A 106 -2.00 3.32 15.21
N ASN A 107 -1.27 4.24 15.83
CA ASN A 107 0.18 4.45 15.65
C ASN A 107 0.60 4.56 14.16
N PRO A 108 0.15 5.60 13.44
CA PRO A 108 0.42 5.76 12.01
C PRO A 108 1.91 6.03 11.71
N PRO A 109 2.41 5.61 10.53
CA PRO A 109 3.80 5.86 10.13
C PRO A 109 4.22 7.34 10.16
N SER A 110 3.29 8.28 9.99
CA SER A 110 3.55 9.72 10.08
C SER A 110 4.00 10.19 11.46
N MET A 111 3.62 9.47 12.52
CA MET A 111 4.03 9.77 13.90
C MET A 111 5.43 9.26 14.24
N VAL A 112 6.03 8.42 13.39
CA VAL A 112 7.35 7.83 13.64
C VAL A 112 8.46 8.85 13.35
N PRO A 113 9.26 9.22 14.38
CA PRO A 113 10.42 10.10 14.19
C PRO A 113 11.44 9.51 13.20
N PRO A 114 12.13 10.33 12.38
CA PRO A 114 13.06 9.85 11.37
C PRO A 114 14.14 8.88 11.87
N ASP A 115 14.66 9.09 13.07
CA ASP A 115 15.67 8.28 13.75
C ASP A 115 15.15 6.89 14.17
N LYS A 116 13.83 6.73 14.35
CA LYS A 116 13.19 5.46 14.73
C LYS A 116 12.58 4.69 13.56
N ARG A 117 12.62 5.24 12.34
CA ARG A 117 11.96 4.65 11.17
C ARG A 117 12.45 3.26 10.81
N ARG A 118 13.72 2.94 11.05
CA ARG A 118 14.25 1.62 10.74
C ARG A 118 13.62 0.54 11.63
N GLU A 119 13.54 0.79 12.92
CA GLU A 119 12.93 -0.11 13.91
C GLU A 119 11.43 -0.26 13.64
N ALA A 120 10.72 0.87 13.51
CA ALA A 120 9.28 0.86 13.23
C ALA A 120 8.95 0.19 11.89
N LEU A 121 9.80 0.32 10.86
CA LEU A 121 9.58 -0.36 9.58
C LEU A 121 9.58 -1.88 9.76
N SER A 122 10.53 -2.41 10.53
CA SER A 122 10.59 -3.85 10.83
C SER A 122 9.31 -4.32 11.52
N GLU A 123 8.82 -3.56 12.51
CA GLU A 123 7.57 -3.87 13.21
C GLU A 123 6.36 -3.86 12.27
N TYR A 124 6.24 -2.86 11.40
CA TYR A 124 5.15 -2.80 10.42
C TYR A 124 5.22 -3.96 9.42
N GLN A 125 6.42 -4.32 8.96
CA GLN A 125 6.61 -5.43 8.02
C GLN A 125 6.25 -6.77 8.67
N GLU A 126 6.71 -7.00 9.90
CA GLU A 126 6.33 -8.18 10.69
C GLU A 126 4.83 -8.24 10.95
N THR A 127 4.21 -7.11 11.29
CA THR A 127 2.75 -7.01 11.46
C THR A 127 2.01 -7.42 10.18
N VAL A 128 2.47 -6.94 9.02
CA VAL A 128 1.87 -7.29 7.72
C VAL A 128 1.99 -8.78 7.43
N PHE A 129 3.14 -9.39 7.69
CA PHE A 129 3.34 -10.81 7.43
C PHE A 129 2.60 -11.71 8.43
N SER A 130 2.55 -11.32 9.71
CA SER A 130 1.93 -12.13 10.78
C SER A 130 0.41 -12.04 10.82
N ARG A 131 -0.17 -10.88 10.47
CA ARG A 131 -1.62 -10.62 10.57
C ARG A 131 -2.33 -10.58 9.22
N VAL A 132 -1.74 -11.26 8.23
CA VAL A 132 -2.19 -11.27 6.84
C VAL A 132 -3.57 -11.91 6.63
N ASP A 133 -4.13 -12.60 7.61
CA ASP A 133 -5.50 -13.12 7.51
C ASP A 133 -6.51 -12.25 8.26
N GLU A 134 -6.03 -11.31 9.07
CA GLU A 134 -6.85 -10.38 9.87
C GLU A 134 -7.16 -9.08 9.13
N TRP A 135 -6.43 -8.77 8.06
CA TRP A 135 -6.78 -7.71 7.13
C TRP A 135 -7.78 -8.18 6.05
#